data_AF-A0A1Z1WGV8-F1
#
_entry.id   AF-A0A1Z1WGV8-F1
#
_cell.length_a   1.000
_cell.length_b   1.000
_cell.length_c   1.000
_cell.angle_alpha   90.00
_cell.angle_beta   90.00
_cell.angle_gamma   90.00
#
_symmetry.space_group_name_H-M   'P 1'
#
loop_
_entity.id
_entity.type
_entity.pdbx_description
1 polymer ?
#
loop_
_entity_poly.entity_id
_entity_poly.type
_entity_poly.pdbx_seq_one_letter_code
_entity_poly.pdbx_strand_id
1 'polypeptide(L)'
;MPARYLGKWRGKASARDGLVPLGTFEVTVRQVPKAGDRIGAMTQTDLIGDKCVDNLTLKSATAKELVATGVGDKSNPDQCSQASHTVRLRPVGSSELQYTSEDPKAGDPAARLKKVG
;
A
#
# COMPACT_ATOMS: atom_id res chain seq x y z
N MET A 1 12.27 -10.84 4.79
CA MET A 1 11.38 -9.76 5.29
C MET A 1 10.93 -10.09 6.71
N PRO A 2 10.86 -9.12 7.64
CA PRO A 2 10.40 -9.35 9.01
C PRO A 2 8.92 -9.72 9.12
N ALA A 3 8.58 -10.64 10.04
CA ALA A 3 7.21 -11.15 10.22
C ALA A 3 6.19 -10.06 10.58
N ARG A 4 6.65 -8.94 11.17
CA ARG A 4 5.80 -7.82 11.57
C ARG A 4 5.01 -7.17 10.43
N TYR A 5 5.46 -7.30 9.18
CA TYR A 5 4.75 -6.75 8.02
C TYR A 5 3.71 -7.72 7.47
N LEU A 6 3.81 -9.01 7.80
CA LEU A 6 2.99 -10.06 7.20
C LEU A 6 1.54 -9.97 7.66
N GLY A 7 0.64 -10.26 6.71
CA GLY A 7 -0.79 -10.35 6.94
C GLY A 7 -1.58 -9.33 6.13
N LYS A 8 -2.79 -9.06 6.59
CA LYS A 8 -3.70 -8.08 6.01
C LYS A 8 -3.78 -6.86 6.91
N TRP A 9 -3.83 -5.70 6.30
CA TRP A 9 -3.82 -4.41 6.96
C TRP A 9 -4.90 -3.54 6.36
N ARG A 10 -5.64 -2.80 7.18
CA ARG A 10 -6.74 -1.96 6.72
C ARG A 10 -6.74 -0.62 7.42
N GLY A 11 -7.03 0.45 6.69
CA GLY A 11 -7.15 1.79 7.25
C GLY A 11 -7.80 2.78 6.29
N LYS A 12 -8.19 3.94 6.81
CA LYS A 12 -8.62 5.07 5.98
C LYS A 12 -7.41 5.74 5.34
N ALA A 13 -7.57 6.16 4.10
CA ALA A 13 -6.51 6.75 3.31
C ALA A 13 -6.88 8.14 2.84
N SER A 14 -5.85 8.94 2.58
CA SER A 14 -5.97 10.29 2.07
C SER A 14 -4.77 10.62 1.18
N ALA A 15 -4.95 11.56 0.27
CA ALA A 15 -3.93 12.17 -0.57
C ALA A 15 -3.80 13.67 -0.25
N ARG A 16 -2.79 14.30 -0.84
CA ARG A 16 -2.49 15.73 -0.74
C ARG A 16 -2.41 16.18 0.71
N ASP A 17 -1.55 15.50 1.47
CA ASP A 17 -1.30 15.78 2.89
C ASP A 17 -2.57 15.72 3.76
N GLY A 18 -3.49 14.83 3.42
CA GLY A 18 -4.72 14.62 4.20
C GLY A 18 -5.94 15.36 3.68
N LEU A 19 -5.79 16.24 2.69
CA LEU A 19 -6.87 17.10 2.19
C LEU A 19 -7.90 16.34 1.34
N VAL A 20 -7.48 15.26 0.66
CA VAL A 20 -8.36 14.50 -0.24
C VAL A 20 -8.60 13.11 0.34
N PRO A 21 -9.82 12.77 0.79
CA PRO A 21 -10.13 11.42 1.26
C PRO A 21 -10.13 10.44 0.08
N LEU A 22 -9.45 9.31 0.24
CA LEU A 22 -9.38 8.25 -0.79
C LEU A 22 -10.19 6.99 -0.41
N GLY A 23 -10.93 7.05 0.69
CA GLY A 23 -11.71 5.93 1.20
C GLY A 23 -10.86 4.98 2.05
N THR A 24 -10.88 3.70 1.72
CA THR A 24 -10.28 2.63 2.53
C THR A 24 -9.19 1.92 1.75
N PHE A 25 -8.02 1.75 2.37
CA PHE A 25 -6.95 0.91 1.85
C PHE A 25 -6.95 -0.44 2.56
N GLU A 26 -6.83 -1.49 1.78
CA GLU A 26 -6.56 -2.86 2.22
C GLU A 26 -5.24 -3.33 1.63
N VAL A 27 -4.24 -3.59 2.48
CA VAL A 27 -2.91 -4.02 2.06
C VAL A 27 -2.67 -5.45 2.51
N THR A 28 -2.32 -6.32 1.58
CA THR A 28 -1.87 -7.69 1.89
C THR A 28 -0.37 -7.81 1.64
N VAL A 29 0.34 -8.35 2.62
CA VAL A 29 1.78 -8.62 2.56
C VAL A 29 2.04 -10.07 2.91
N ARG A 30 2.73 -10.78 2.02
CA ARG A 30 3.11 -12.19 2.14
C ARG A 30 4.61 -12.34 2.12
N GLN A 31 5.10 -13.38 2.77
CA GLN A 31 6.52 -13.71 2.75
C GLN A 31 6.94 -14.09 1.32
N VAL A 32 8.09 -13.59 0.90
CA VAL A 32 8.74 -13.95 -0.37
C VAL A 32 10.21 -14.27 -0.13
N PRO A 33 10.85 -15.08 -0.98
CA PRO A 33 12.24 -15.48 -0.78
C PRO A 33 13.23 -14.34 -1.06
N LYS A 34 12.95 -13.41 -2.00
CA LYS A 34 13.89 -12.34 -2.35
C LYS A 34 13.24 -11.04 -2.83
N ALA A 35 14.04 -10.00 -2.96
CA ALA A 35 13.64 -8.76 -3.62
C ALA A 35 13.37 -9.01 -5.13
N GLY A 36 12.45 -8.23 -5.70
CA GLY A 36 11.92 -8.43 -7.05
C GLY A 36 10.69 -9.33 -7.12
N ASP A 37 10.38 -10.06 -6.04
CA ASP A 37 9.19 -10.90 -5.96
C ASP A 37 7.96 -10.11 -5.48
N ARG A 38 6.77 -10.48 -5.98
CA ARG A 38 5.50 -9.87 -5.57
C ARG A 38 5.14 -10.29 -4.15
N ILE A 39 5.05 -9.32 -3.25
CA ILE A 39 4.66 -9.52 -1.84
C ILE A 39 3.15 -9.47 -1.62
N GLY A 40 2.39 -8.88 -2.54
CA GLY A 40 0.94 -8.82 -2.44
C GLY A 40 0.34 -7.69 -3.24
N ALA A 41 -0.61 -6.98 -2.63
CA ALA A 41 -1.34 -5.88 -3.26
C ALA A 41 -1.86 -4.88 -2.23
N MET A 42 -2.06 -3.65 -2.68
CA MET A 42 -2.92 -2.66 -2.03
C MET A 42 -4.20 -2.56 -2.85
N THR A 43 -5.35 -2.59 -2.20
CA THR A 43 -6.65 -2.32 -2.80
C THR A 43 -7.23 -1.09 -2.13
N GLN A 44 -7.45 -0.04 -2.92
CA GLN A 44 -8.29 1.07 -2.54
C GLN A 44 -9.75 0.70 -2.83
N THR A 45 -10.64 1.06 -1.91
CA THR A 45 -12.06 1.25 -2.19
C THR A 45 -12.40 2.69 -1.87
N ASP A 46 -12.88 3.45 -2.86
CA ASP A 46 -13.20 4.86 -2.69
C ASP A 46 -14.52 5.09 -1.90
N LEU A 47 -15.01 6.33 -1.86
CA LEU A 47 -16.19 6.68 -1.08
C LEU A 47 -17.51 6.22 -1.71
N ILE A 48 -17.53 5.90 -3.00
CA ILE A 48 -18.71 5.43 -3.73
C ILE A 48 -18.65 3.93 -4.06
N GLY A 49 -17.52 3.27 -3.77
CA GLY A 49 -17.35 1.82 -3.85
C GLY A 49 -16.44 1.35 -4.99
N ASP A 50 -15.91 2.27 -5.81
CA ASP A 50 -15.00 1.93 -6.89
C ASP A 50 -13.63 1.51 -6.34
N LYS A 51 -12.91 0.70 -7.13
CA LYS A 51 -11.66 0.05 -6.68
C LYS A 51 -10.50 0.32 -7.62
N CYS A 52 -9.34 0.58 -7.01
CA CYS A 52 -8.04 0.57 -7.65
C CYS A 52 -7.14 -0.42 -6.92
N VAL A 53 -6.39 -1.24 -7.67
CA VAL A 53 -5.48 -2.24 -7.13
C VAL A 53 -4.06 -1.97 -7.57
N ASP A 54 -3.13 -1.87 -6.62
CA ASP A 54 -1.70 -1.83 -6.91
C ASP A 54 -1.03 -3.15 -6.53
N ASN A 55 -0.30 -3.72 -7.47
CA ASN A 55 0.54 -4.87 -7.26
C ASN A 55 1.86 -4.44 -6.60
N LEU A 56 2.17 -5.04 -5.45
CA LEU A 56 3.34 -4.66 -4.65
C LEU A 56 4.47 -5.67 -4.81
N THR A 57 5.63 -5.18 -5.27
CA THR A 57 6.85 -5.96 -5.48
C THR A 57 7.94 -5.53 -4.51
N LEU A 58 8.57 -6.48 -3.81
CA LEU A 58 9.56 -6.17 -2.78
C LEU A 58 10.79 -5.49 -3.38
N LYS A 59 11.19 -4.35 -2.81
CA LYS A 59 12.51 -3.73 -3.03
C LYS A 59 13.46 -4.06 -1.89
N SER A 60 13.05 -3.81 -0.66
CA SER A 60 13.84 -4.09 0.54
C SER A 60 12.95 -4.20 1.77
N ALA A 61 13.44 -4.87 2.82
CA ALA A 61 12.73 -4.94 4.09
C ALA A 61 13.71 -5.01 5.26
N THR A 62 13.57 -4.06 6.18
CA THR A 62 14.30 -3.97 7.45
C THR A 62 13.31 -3.98 8.61
N ALA A 63 13.81 -4.02 9.84
CA ALA A 63 12.96 -3.89 11.01
C ALA A 63 12.17 -2.57 11.03
N LYS A 64 12.70 -1.48 10.47
CA LYS A 64 12.09 -0.13 10.54
C LYS A 64 11.22 0.22 9.34
N GLU A 65 11.50 -0.37 8.18
CA GLU A 65 10.79 -0.03 6.95
C GLU A 65 10.80 -1.20 5.97
N LEU A 66 9.67 -1.38 5.27
CA LEU A 66 9.55 -2.19 4.06
C LEU A 66 9.31 -1.24 2.89
N VAL A 67 10.11 -1.39 1.84
CA VAL A 67 9.98 -0.64 0.58
C VAL A 67 9.54 -1.60 -0.51
N ALA A 68 8.54 -1.19 -1.28
CA ALA A 68 8.02 -1.91 -2.42
C ALA A 68 7.87 -0.98 -3.62
N THR A 69 7.94 -1.55 -4.81
CA THR A 69 7.39 -0.92 -6.02
C THR A 69 5.90 -1.24 -6.08
N GLY A 70 5.06 -0.21 -6.21
CA GLY A 70 3.66 -0.34 -6.56
C GLY A 70 3.45 -0.10 -8.06
N VAL A 71 2.60 -0.90 -8.69
CA VAL A 71 2.16 -0.71 -10.07
C VAL A 71 0.68 -1.07 -10.16
N GLY A 72 -0.12 -0.21 -10.79
CA GLY A 72 -1.53 -0.50 -11.06
C GLY A 72 -1.72 -1.86 -11.74
N ASP A 73 -2.75 -2.59 -11.31
CA ASP A 73 -3.14 -3.81 -11.99
C ASP A 73 -3.67 -3.49 -13.38
N LYS A 74 -3.36 -4.34 -14.37
CA LYS A 74 -3.78 -4.15 -15.76
C LYS A 74 -5.30 -4.14 -15.93
N SER A 75 -6.03 -4.72 -14.98
CA SER A 75 -7.49 -4.73 -14.97
C SER A 75 -8.12 -3.49 -14.34
N ASN A 76 -7.30 -2.59 -13.74
CA ASN A 76 -7.81 -1.36 -13.17
C ASN A 76 -8.42 -0.46 -14.26
N PRO A 77 -9.48 0.28 -13.92
CA PRO A 77 -10.02 1.30 -14.80
C PRO A 77 -9.07 2.50 -14.95
N ASP A 78 -9.27 3.31 -16.00
CA ASP A 78 -8.32 4.34 -16.45
C ASP A 78 -8.05 5.46 -15.41
N GLN A 79 -8.99 5.70 -14.48
CA GLN A 79 -8.80 6.67 -13.42
C GLN A 79 -7.73 6.25 -12.39
N CYS A 80 -7.42 4.95 -12.28
CA CYS A 80 -6.41 4.46 -11.37
C CYS A 80 -5.00 4.78 -11.90
N SER A 81 -4.07 5.03 -10.99
CA SER A 81 -2.67 5.20 -11.39
C SER A 81 -2.10 3.88 -11.90
N GLN A 82 -1.55 3.90 -13.11
CA GLN A 82 -0.88 2.76 -13.73
C GLN A 82 0.65 2.87 -13.62
N ALA A 83 1.15 4.03 -13.20
CA ALA A 83 2.57 4.31 -13.17
C ALA A 83 3.24 3.56 -12.02
N SER A 84 4.45 3.07 -12.28
CA SER A 84 5.30 2.50 -11.24
C SER A 84 5.68 3.59 -10.23
N HIS A 85 5.49 3.32 -8.95
CA HIS A 85 5.77 4.25 -7.86
C HIS A 85 6.36 3.54 -6.64
N THR A 86 6.89 4.31 -5.69
CA THR A 86 7.44 3.74 -4.45
C THR A 86 6.39 3.68 -3.36
N VAL A 87 6.19 2.51 -2.77
CA VAL A 87 5.37 2.30 -1.57
C VAL A 87 6.28 2.02 -0.38
N ARG A 88 5.97 2.60 0.77
CA ARG A 88 6.64 2.32 2.04
C ARG A 88 5.65 1.93 3.12
N LEU A 89 5.99 0.88 3.85
CA LEU A 89 5.31 0.46 5.06
C LEU A 89 6.26 0.64 6.23
N ARG A 90 5.92 1.57 7.12
CA ARG A 90 6.69 1.86 8.33
C ARG A 90 5.88 1.44 9.53
N PRO A 91 6.41 0.57 10.39
CA PRO A 91 5.65 0.18 11.55
C PRO A 91 5.56 1.31 12.56
N VAL A 92 4.40 1.43 13.19
CA VAL A 92 4.16 2.43 14.23
C VAL A 92 3.49 1.71 15.39
N GLY A 93 4.18 1.61 16.52
CA GLY A 93 3.78 0.71 17.61
C GLY A 93 3.88 -0.78 17.23
N SER A 94 3.08 -1.60 17.90
CA SER A 94 3.12 -3.07 17.77
C SER A 94 2.16 -3.64 16.73
N SER A 95 1.04 -2.96 16.44
CA SER A 95 -0.08 -3.52 15.68
C SER A 95 -0.55 -2.64 14.50
N GLU A 96 0.26 -1.67 14.09
CA GLU A 96 -0.08 -0.73 13.04
C GLU A 96 1.08 -0.47 12.08
N LEU A 97 0.74 -0.18 10.83
CA LEU A 97 1.67 0.27 9.79
C LEU A 97 1.23 1.64 9.28
N GLN A 98 2.18 2.56 9.13
CA GLN A 98 2.04 3.72 8.27
C GLN A 98 2.35 3.31 6.84
N TYR A 99 1.37 3.48 5.95
CA TYR A 99 1.52 3.40 4.51
C TYR A 99 1.78 4.80 3.95
N THR A 100 2.72 4.91 3.03
CA THR A 100 2.91 6.09 2.17
C THR A 100 3.30 5.65 0.77
N SER A 101 2.78 6.34 -0.25
CA SER A 101 3.13 6.16 -1.65
C SER A 101 3.70 7.47 -2.23
N GLU A 102 4.75 7.36 -3.04
CA GLU A 102 5.30 8.44 -3.86
C GLU A 102 4.68 8.36 -5.26
N ASP A 103 3.43 8.81 -5.39
CA ASP A 103 2.68 8.83 -6.63
C ASP A 103 1.99 10.19 -6.77
N PRO A 104 2.65 11.17 -7.40
CA PRO A 104 2.10 12.51 -7.56
C PRO A 104 0.80 12.54 -8.38
N LYS A 105 0.59 11.57 -9.29
CA LYS A 105 -0.65 11.48 -10.07
C LYS A 105 -1.83 11.09 -9.16
N ALA A 106 -1.58 10.23 -8.18
CA ALA A 106 -2.53 9.88 -7.13
C ALA A 106 -2.53 10.86 -5.93
N GLY A 107 -1.68 11.89 -5.96
CA GLY A 107 -1.55 12.90 -4.89
C GLY A 107 -0.84 12.40 -3.64
N ASP A 108 0.13 11.51 -3.79
CA ASP A 108 0.95 10.93 -2.72
C ASP A 108 0.13 10.32 -1.55
N PRO A 109 -0.63 9.23 -1.82
CA PRO A 109 -1.48 8.61 -0.83
C PRO A 109 -0.78 8.17 0.45
N ALA A 110 -1.44 8.36 1.59
CA ALA A 110 -1.02 7.90 2.91
C ALA A 110 -2.18 7.28 3.69
N ALA A 111 -1.88 6.30 4.55
CA ALA A 111 -2.86 5.65 5.41
C ALA A 111 -2.24 5.11 6.71
N ARG A 112 -2.98 5.21 7.82
CA ARG A 112 -2.67 4.51 9.07
C ARG A 112 -3.43 3.18 9.07
N LEU A 113 -2.71 2.08 8.96
CA LEU A 113 -3.28 0.74 8.78
C LEU A 113 -3.20 -0.05 10.08
N LYS A 114 -4.30 -0.73 10.43
CA LYS A 114 -4.37 -1.71 11.52
C LYS A 114 -4.37 -3.12 10.94
N LYS A 115 -3.77 -4.07 11.66
CA LYS A 115 -3.84 -5.47 11.26
C LYS A 115 -5.28 -5.97 11.32
N VAL A 116 -5.71 -6.74 10.33
CA VAL A 116 -7.04 -7.36 10.28
C VAL A 116 -6.90 -8.86 10.07
N GLY A 117 -7.57 -9.64 10.93
CA GLY A 117 -7.41 -11.10 11.01
C GLY A 117 -6.53 -11.50 12.18
#